data_AF-A0A7V3MCG5-F1
#
_entry.id   AF-A0A7V3MCG5-F1
#
_cell.length_a   1.000
_cell.length_b   1.000
_cell.length_c   1.000
_cell.angle_alpha   90.00
_cell.angle_beta   90.00
_cell.angle_gamma   90.00
#
_symmetry.space_group_name_H-M   'P 1'
#
loop_
_entity.id
_entity.type
_entity.pdbx_description
1 polymer ?
#
loop_
_entity_poly.entity_id
_entity_poly.type
_entity_poly.pdbx_seq_one_letter_code
_entity_poly.pdbx_strand_id
1 'polypeptide(L)'
;MMIQLVIFSIPWPIVPQDQAHPVGNSWSEYQEYSGDPSGAYLHPGVDIMGVTVGKEVRAVAPGWVKAWMTISGDYHWRVATSDQNTSDWSDGWLYAHIDPNRYHVNVGDQVSQGTTIGYLVPWPVQGFDHCHFARIRHRGTNWNDAGWKFIRNPLVDLVPNTDTVKPVFESTGMSGSCKFAFRSNNSSVYLSPDSLYGKVDVIAKIYDRFGISWGYPTYERIGVYRIKYEVKGVVPPTLSFLFRDTLNYDSYGIVYTIYEYDDYLQTHGNYDQRDFYYIVTNTDGDSTVETSDSLRAWDTATLPDGEYWFVVQAEDEHGNIKRDSCLVRTKNGNSAAEEGPGLPVFQLGPTVFKTASWVKTPSDWPEPALYDASGKRAEGVSQLATGSYRIAPPRPGVYFLVVKGKRLKLLMTE
;
A
#
# COMPACT_ATOMS: atom_id res chain seq x y z
N MET A 1 -9.43 12.56 30.68
CA MET A 1 -9.93 13.33 29.53
C MET A 1 -10.04 12.36 28.36
N MET A 2 -11.22 11.81 28.08
CA MET A 2 -11.43 10.95 26.91
C MET A 2 -11.40 11.86 25.68
N ILE A 3 -10.43 11.63 24.79
CA ILE A 3 -10.43 12.21 23.45
C ILE A 3 -11.53 11.47 22.69
N GLN A 4 -12.69 12.12 22.55
CA GLN A 4 -13.76 11.63 21.70
C GLN A 4 -13.30 11.83 20.26
N LEU A 5 -12.86 10.74 19.62
CA LEU A 5 -12.52 10.73 18.20
C LEU A 5 -13.81 11.06 17.45
N VAL A 6 -13.97 12.28 16.96
CA VAL A 6 -15.06 12.62 16.04
C VAL A 6 -14.69 11.96 14.72
N ILE A 7 -15.26 10.78 14.47
CA ILE A 7 -15.22 10.14 13.16
C ILE A 7 -16.18 10.97 12.28
N PHE A 8 -15.61 11.79 11.39
CA PHE A 8 -16.38 12.44 10.34
C PHE A 8 -16.78 11.36 9.34
N SER A 9 -17.99 10.84 9.45
CA SER A 9 -18.57 9.98 8.43
C SER A 9 -19.42 10.83 7.48
N ILE A 10 -19.20 10.70 6.18
CA ILE A 10 -19.96 11.40 5.14
C ILE A 10 -20.68 10.41 4.23
N PRO A 11 -21.86 10.76 3.69
CA PRO A 11 -22.53 9.91 2.72
C PRO A 11 -21.81 9.98 1.36
N TRP A 12 -22.19 9.12 0.42
CA TRP A 12 -21.64 9.15 -0.93
C TRP A 12 -22.10 10.41 -1.70
N PRO A 13 -21.27 11.00 -2.58
CA PRO A 13 -21.64 12.20 -3.33
C PRO A 13 -22.58 11.91 -4.50
N ILE A 14 -22.81 10.63 -4.83
CA ILE A 14 -23.68 10.18 -5.91
C ILE A 14 -24.92 9.49 -5.32
N VAL A 15 -26.08 9.66 -5.96
CA VAL A 15 -27.32 8.99 -5.52
C VAL A 15 -27.37 7.49 -5.85
N PRO A 16 -27.93 6.62 -4.98
CA PRO A 16 -28.35 6.93 -3.61
C PRO A 16 -27.14 7.15 -2.69
N GLN A 17 -27.18 8.17 -1.83
CA GLN A 17 -26.01 8.57 -1.01
C GLN A 17 -25.78 7.66 0.20
N ASP A 18 -26.76 6.82 0.54
CA ASP A 18 -26.76 5.83 1.61
C ASP A 18 -26.37 4.43 1.12
N GLN A 19 -25.74 4.34 -0.05
CA GLN A 19 -25.21 3.10 -0.61
C GLN A 19 -23.78 3.32 -1.10
N ALA A 20 -22.94 2.31 -0.93
CA ALA A 20 -21.64 2.28 -1.59
C ALA A 20 -21.77 2.21 -3.11
N HIS A 21 -20.86 2.91 -3.79
CA HIS A 21 -20.75 2.94 -5.25
C HIS A 21 -19.41 2.38 -5.69
N PRO A 22 -19.28 1.92 -6.94
CA PRO A 22 -17.99 1.52 -7.47
C PRO A 22 -16.99 2.69 -7.51
N VAL A 23 -15.70 2.37 -7.44
CA VAL A 23 -14.58 3.32 -7.47
C VAL A 23 -13.66 2.98 -8.64
N GLY A 24 -13.38 3.97 -9.51
CA GLY A 24 -12.56 3.82 -10.71
C GLY A 24 -11.11 4.31 -10.57
N ASN A 25 -10.86 5.22 -9.65
CA ASN A 25 -9.53 5.66 -9.26
C ASN A 25 -9.52 5.98 -7.77
N SER A 26 -8.50 5.50 -7.05
CA SER A 26 -8.32 5.82 -5.63
C SER A 26 -7.40 7.03 -5.43
N TRP A 27 -7.28 7.46 -4.17
CA TRP A 27 -6.40 8.55 -3.77
C TRP A 27 -4.94 8.17 -3.96
N SER A 28 -4.15 9.08 -4.52
CA SER A 28 -2.72 8.87 -4.81
C SER A 28 -2.40 7.73 -5.79
N GLU A 29 -3.40 7.25 -6.53
CA GLU A 29 -3.18 6.32 -7.62
C GLU A 29 -2.35 6.99 -8.74
N TYR A 30 -1.41 6.26 -9.33
CA TYR A 30 -0.69 6.74 -10.51
C TYR A 30 -1.65 6.99 -11.68
N GLN A 31 -1.53 8.12 -12.36
CA GLN A 31 -2.24 8.42 -13.60
C GLN A 31 -1.29 9.02 -14.65
N GLU A 32 -1.45 8.57 -15.89
CA GLU A 32 -0.74 9.10 -17.06
C GLU A 32 -1.63 8.86 -18.29
N TYR A 33 -2.10 9.93 -18.94
CA TYR A 33 -3.03 9.85 -20.09
C TYR A 33 -2.48 10.49 -21.36
N SER A 34 -1.29 11.08 -21.31
CA SER A 34 -0.64 11.81 -22.40
C SER A 34 0.27 10.94 -23.27
N GLY A 35 0.65 9.75 -22.79
CA GLY A 35 1.69 8.90 -23.39
C GLY A 35 3.11 9.36 -23.08
N ASP A 36 3.28 10.38 -22.24
CA ASP A 36 4.57 10.90 -21.79
C ASP A 36 4.69 10.68 -20.26
N PRO A 37 5.65 9.88 -19.78
CA PRO A 37 5.83 9.66 -18.34
C PRO A 37 6.15 10.94 -17.55
N SER A 38 6.61 12.02 -18.20
CA SER A 38 6.76 13.33 -17.56
C SER A 38 5.43 13.98 -17.18
N GLY A 39 4.34 13.54 -17.80
CA GLY A 39 2.97 13.94 -17.49
C GLY A 39 2.30 13.10 -16.39
N ALA A 40 3.02 12.15 -15.78
CA ALA A 40 2.47 11.33 -14.72
C ALA A 40 2.22 12.13 -13.43
N TYR A 41 1.12 11.81 -12.74
CA TYR A 41 0.73 12.45 -11.48
C TYR A 41 0.03 11.46 -10.55
N LEU A 42 -0.08 11.82 -9.28
CA LEU A 42 -0.88 11.12 -8.29
C LEU A 42 -2.31 11.63 -8.33
N HIS A 43 -3.30 10.75 -8.39
CA HIS A 43 -4.69 11.14 -8.48
C HIS A 43 -5.15 11.89 -7.20
N PRO A 44 -5.57 13.17 -7.29
CA PRO A 44 -5.85 14.01 -6.11
C PRO A 44 -7.30 13.93 -5.63
N GLY A 45 -7.91 12.75 -5.76
CA GLY A 45 -9.30 12.53 -5.41
C GLY A 45 -9.64 11.05 -5.49
N VAL A 46 -10.93 10.78 -5.50
CA VAL A 46 -11.49 9.45 -5.73
C VAL A 46 -12.55 9.58 -6.80
N ASP A 47 -12.48 8.71 -7.81
CA ASP A 47 -13.44 8.71 -8.90
C ASP A 47 -14.55 7.73 -8.57
N ILE A 48 -15.70 8.28 -8.17
CA ILE A 48 -16.87 7.51 -7.77
C ILE A 48 -17.76 7.32 -9.00
N MET A 49 -17.99 6.07 -9.36
CA MET A 49 -18.56 5.74 -10.66
C MET A 49 -20.06 6.01 -10.72
N GLY A 50 -20.45 6.87 -11.65
CA GLY A 50 -21.83 7.12 -12.02
C GLY A 50 -22.23 6.21 -13.17
N VAL A 51 -22.39 4.90 -12.90
CA VAL A 51 -22.65 3.80 -13.88
C VAL A 51 -23.77 4.09 -14.92
N THR A 52 -24.59 5.12 -14.70
CA THR A 52 -25.54 5.67 -15.66
C THR A 52 -25.22 7.13 -15.97
N VAL A 53 -25.16 7.49 -17.26
CA VAL A 53 -24.99 8.87 -17.75
C VAL A 53 -25.92 9.85 -17.01
N GLY A 54 -25.38 11.01 -16.63
CA GLY A 54 -26.18 12.06 -16.01
C GLY A 54 -26.66 11.72 -14.60
N LYS A 55 -25.88 10.92 -13.86
CA LYS A 55 -26.14 10.60 -12.46
C LYS A 55 -26.17 11.86 -11.59
N GLU A 56 -27.12 11.93 -10.66
CA GLU A 56 -27.25 13.07 -9.75
C GLU A 56 -26.11 13.07 -8.72
N VAL A 57 -25.49 14.23 -8.53
CA VAL A 57 -24.46 14.51 -7.53
C VAL A 57 -25.06 15.40 -6.44
N ARG A 58 -24.81 15.05 -5.18
CA ARG A 58 -25.34 15.74 -3.99
C ARG A 58 -24.24 16.10 -3.01
N ALA A 59 -24.47 17.20 -2.28
CA ALA A 59 -23.58 17.65 -1.23
C ALA A 59 -23.46 16.58 -0.13
N VAL A 60 -22.24 16.25 0.28
CA VAL A 60 -22.00 15.28 1.35
C VAL A 60 -22.10 15.89 2.75
N ALA A 61 -22.02 17.21 2.86
CA ALA A 61 -22.06 17.93 4.12
C ALA A 61 -22.70 19.32 3.92
N PRO A 62 -23.22 19.94 4.99
CA PRO A 62 -23.60 21.35 4.96
C PRO A 62 -22.39 22.23 4.67
N GLY A 63 -22.58 23.33 3.95
CA GLY A 63 -21.49 24.22 3.59
C GLY A 63 -21.92 25.38 2.72
N TRP A 64 -20.93 26.06 2.15
CA TRP A 64 -21.08 27.24 1.31
C TRP A 64 -20.39 27.02 -0.02
N VAL A 65 -21.09 27.22 -1.12
CA VAL A 65 -20.51 27.06 -2.46
C VAL A 65 -19.49 28.18 -2.68
N LYS A 66 -18.23 27.79 -2.89
CA LYS A 66 -17.11 28.72 -3.11
C LYS A 66 -16.58 28.69 -4.53
N ALA A 67 -16.85 27.65 -5.32
CA ALA A 67 -16.46 27.60 -6.72
C ALA A 67 -17.55 27.00 -7.61
N TRP A 68 -17.61 27.53 -8.82
CA TRP A 68 -18.20 26.93 -10.02
C TRP A 68 -17.32 27.36 -11.18
N MET A 69 -16.50 26.43 -11.69
CA MET A 69 -15.48 26.72 -12.69
C MET A 69 -15.13 25.48 -13.53
N THR A 70 -14.32 25.67 -14.57
CA THR A 70 -13.65 24.60 -15.34
C THR A 70 -12.15 24.89 -15.41
N ILE A 71 -11.32 23.83 -15.58
CA ILE A 71 -9.85 23.96 -15.71
C ILE A 71 -9.31 23.62 -17.11
N SER A 72 -10.05 22.86 -17.91
CA SER A 72 -9.53 22.34 -19.19
C SER A 72 -10.62 22.03 -20.24
N GLY A 73 -11.87 22.48 -20.03
CA GLY A 73 -12.95 22.37 -21.02
C GLY A 73 -14.25 21.78 -20.49
N ASP A 74 -15.10 21.32 -21.42
CA ASP A 74 -16.52 20.99 -21.15
C ASP A 74 -16.72 19.79 -20.22
N TYR A 75 -15.75 18.88 -20.11
CA TYR A 75 -15.83 17.74 -19.20
C TYR A 75 -15.29 18.02 -17.80
N HIS A 76 -14.70 19.20 -17.56
CA HIS A 76 -13.91 19.48 -16.35
C HIS A 76 -14.53 20.51 -15.42
N TRP A 77 -15.81 20.81 -15.64
CA TRP A 77 -16.62 21.64 -14.76
C TRP A 77 -16.76 21.02 -13.37
N ARG A 78 -16.72 21.88 -12.36
CA ARG A 78 -16.61 21.47 -10.97
C ARG A 78 -17.20 22.49 -10.01
N VAL A 79 -17.75 21.98 -8.92
CA VAL A 79 -18.27 22.75 -7.79
C VAL A 79 -17.40 22.48 -6.57
N ALA A 80 -17.08 23.53 -5.81
CA ALA A 80 -16.46 23.38 -4.49
C ALA A 80 -17.35 23.99 -3.41
N THR A 81 -17.47 23.29 -2.28
CA THR A 81 -18.18 23.77 -1.08
C THR A 81 -17.21 23.89 0.09
N SER A 82 -17.26 24.98 0.83
CA SER A 82 -16.50 25.20 2.07
C SER A 82 -17.36 24.90 3.29
N ASP A 83 -16.77 24.29 4.31
CA ASP A 83 -17.43 24.04 5.59
C ASP A 83 -17.81 25.35 6.30
N GLN A 84 -17.08 26.44 6.01
CA GLN A 84 -17.28 27.74 6.64
C GLN A 84 -17.46 28.85 5.61
N ASN A 85 -18.31 29.84 5.91
CA ASN A 85 -18.38 31.06 5.13
C ASN A 85 -17.36 32.10 5.60
N THR A 86 -16.09 31.84 5.29
CA THR A 86 -14.98 32.75 5.61
C THR A 86 -14.22 33.12 4.34
N SER A 87 -13.43 34.18 4.42
CA SER A 87 -12.39 34.53 3.46
C SER A 87 -11.01 34.00 3.86
N ASP A 88 -10.86 33.49 5.09
CA ASP A 88 -9.63 32.82 5.54
C ASP A 88 -9.57 31.38 4.98
N TRP A 89 -8.54 30.64 5.36
CA TRP A 89 -8.44 29.21 5.07
C TRP A 89 -9.64 28.44 5.61
N SER A 90 -10.24 27.62 4.75
CA SER A 90 -11.27 26.68 5.14
C SER A 90 -11.15 25.40 4.33
N ASP A 91 -11.69 24.33 4.91
CA ASP A 91 -11.76 23.02 4.29
C ASP A 91 -13.10 22.85 3.61
N GLY A 92 -13.15 21.94 2.65
CA GLY A 92 -14.31 21.79 1.81
C GLY A 92 -14.28 20.53 0.96
N TRP A 93 -15.29 20.39 0.13
CA TRP A 93 -15.47 19.27 -0.78
C TRP A 93 -15.47 19.76 -2.21
N LEU A 94 -14.78 19.02 -3.08
CA LEU A 94 -14.78 19.20 -4.52
C LEU A 94 -15.64 18.13 -5.18
N TYR A 95 -16.47 18.55 -6.12
CA TYR A 95 -17.28 17.69 -6.99
C TYR A 95 -16.97 18.07 -8.44
N ALA A 96 -16.21 17.25 -9.16
CA ALA A 96 -15.85 17.49 -10.55
C ALA A 96 -16.67 16.62 -11.52
N HIS A 97 -16.54 16.96 -12.81
CA HIS A 97 -17.23 16.33 -13.94
C HIS A 97 -18.75 16.56 -13.91
N ILE A 98 -19.15 17.77 -13.50
CA ILE A 98 -20.54 18.21 -13.50
C ILE A 98 -20.90 18.76 -14.89
N ASP A 99 -22.05 18.37 -15.44
CA ASP A 99 -22.57 18.89 -16.70
C ASP A 99 -22.84 20.41 -16.57
N PRO A 100 -22.20 21.27 -17.40
CA PRO A 100 -22.35 22.71 -17.31
C PRO A 100 -23.76 23.23 -17.59
N ASN A 101 -24.63 22.42 -18.18
CA ASN A 101 -26.02 22.78 -18.44
C ASN A 101 -26.98 22.24 -17.36
N ARG A 102 -26.47 21.48 -16.39
CA ARG A 102 -27.27 20.80 -15.37
C ARG A 102 -26.66 20.91 -13.97
N TYR A 103 -26.05 22.05 -13.65
CA TYR A 103 -25.65 22.41 -12.29
C TYR A 103 -26.83 23.06 -11.55
N HIS A 104 -26.86 22.95 -10.22
CA HIS A 104 -28.02 23.32 -9.40
C HIS A 104 -27.70 24.32 -8.27
N VAL A 105 -26.47 24.82 -8.22
CA VAL A 105 -25.99 25.72 -7.17
C VAL A 105 -25.11 26.84 -7.74
N ASN A 106 -25.09 27.99 -7.08
CA ASN A 106 -24.27 29.14 -7.44
C ASN A 106 -23.26 29.47 -6.34
N VAL A 107 -22.16 30.12 -6.71
CA VAL A 107 -21.19 30.63 -5.72
C VAL A 107 -21.89 31.59 -4.75
N GLY A 108 -21.71 31.35 -3.45
CA GLY A 108 -22.38 32.06 -2.36
C GLY A 108 -23.57 31.33 -1.76
N ASP A 109 -24.13 30.32 -2.44
CA ASP A 109 -25.24 29.53 -1.92
C ASP A 109 -24.82 28.73 -0.68
N GLN A 110 -25.71 28.63 0.30
CA GLN A 110 -25.59 27.68 1.39
C GLN A 110 -26.26 26.37 0.98
N VAL A 111 -25.56 25.25 1.19
CA VAL A 111 -26.07 23.91 0.93
C VAL A 111 -26.21 23.13 2.22
N SER A 112 -27.17 22.20 2.24
CA SER A 112 -27.27 21.17 3.28
C SER A 112 -26.76 19.84 2.72
N GLN A 113 -26.40 18.88 3.57
CA GLN A 113 -26.17 17.50 3.12
C GLN A 113 -27.39 17.00 2.33
N GLY A 114 -27.16 16.43 1.16
CA GLY A 114 -28.21 15.97 0.24
C GLY A 114 -28.76 17.01 -0.72
N THR A 115 -28.34 18.28 -0.64
CA THR A 115 -28.65 19.27 -1.68
C THR A 115 -28.04 18.83 -3.01
N THR A 116 -28.84 18.83 -4.09
CA THR A 116 -28.36 18.55 -5.45
C THR A 116 -27.35 19.60 -5.87
N ILE A 117 -26.14 19.15 -6.21
CA ILE A 117 -25.06 19.98 -6.76
C ILE A 117 -25.22 20.11 -8.28
N GLY A 118 -25.56 19.00 -8.93
CA GLY A 118 -25.74 18.92 -10.37
C GLY A 118 -25.81 17.47 -10.83
N TYR A 119 -25.54 17.26 -12.10
CA TYR A 119 -25.51 15.92 -12.71
C TYR A 119 -24.18 15.71 -13.41
N LEU A 120 -23.72 14.46 -13.47
CA LEU A 120 -22.49 14.12 -14.17
C LEU A 120 -22.58 14.42 -15.67
N VAL A 121 -21.51 14.98 -16.22
CA VAL A 121 -21.31 15.08 -17.67
C VAL A 121 -21.08 13.67 -18.23
N PRO A 122 -21.60 13.34 -19.43
CA PRO A 122 -21.21 12.11 -20.12
C PRO A 122 -19.71 12.16 -20.44
N TRP A 123 -18.96 11.20 -19.91
CA TRP A 123 -17.52 11.09 -20.13
C TRP A 123 -17.25 10.46 -21.50
N PRO A 124 -16.22 10.92 -22.23
CA PRO A 124 -15.92 10.39 -23.56
C PRO A 124 -15.46 8.93 -23.57
N VAL A 125 -15.05 8.37 -22.42
CA VAL A 125 -14.68 6.96 -22.28
C VAL A 125 -15.87 6.17 -21.75
N GLN A 126 -16.28 5.15 -22.50
CA GLN A 126 -17.43 4.32 -22.16
C GLN A 126 -17.28 3.68 -20.78
N GLY A 127 -18.31 3.80 -19.95
CA GLY A 127 -18.35 3.18 -18.61
C GLY A 127 -17.51 3.92 -17.57
N PHE A 128 -17.00 5.09 -17.92
CA PHE A 128 -16.17 5.92 -17.06
C PHE A 128 -16.83 7.25 -16.68
N ASP A 129 -18.15 7.33 -16.69
CA ASP A 129 -18.88 8.45 -16.08
C ASP A 129 -18.64 8.41 -14.57
N HIS A 130 -18.10 9.48 -13.99
CA HIS A 130 -17.71 9.50 -12.59
C HIS A 130 -17.79 10.90 -11.98
N CYS A 131 -17.93 10.96 -10.66
CA CYS A 131 -17.65 12.17 -9.88
C CYS A 131 -16.22 12.07 -9.37
N HIS A 132 -15.35 12.97 -9.83
CA HIS A 132 -14.06 13.18 -9.17
C HIS A 132 -14.32 13.94 -7.88
N PHE A 133 -14.14 13.25 -6.75
CA PHE A 133 -14.51 13.73 -5.43
C PHE A 133 -13.27 13.87 -4.55
N ALA A 134 -13.12 15.02 -3.89
CA ALA A 134 -11.94 15.27 -3.06
C ALA A 134 -12.25 16.15 -1.86
N ARG A 135 -11.48 15.95 -0.78
CA ARG A 135 -11.41 16.89 0.33
C ARG A 135 -10.32 17.92 0.05
N ILE A 136 -10.71 19.20 0.03
CA ILE A 136 -9.83 20.30 -0.34
C ILE A 136 -9.74 21.38 0.74
N ARG A 137 -8.68 22.18 0.70
CA ARG A 137 -8.49 23.39 1.49
C ARG A 137 -8.12 24.56 0.59
N HIS A 138 -8.77 25.69 0.80
CA HIS A 138 -8.46 26.93 0.10
C HIS A 138 -8.80 28.16 0.95
N ARG A 139 -8.42 29.36 0.48
CA ARG A 139 -8.73 30.64 1.12
C ARG A 139 -9.49 31.56 0.17
N GLY A 140 -10.13 32.59 0.71
CA GLY A 140 -10.87 33.58 -0.06
C GLY A 140 -12.37 33.33 -0.08
N THR A 141 -13.12 34.37 -0.45
CA THR A 141 -14.58 34.32 -0.56
C THR A 141 -15.05 33.53 -1.78
N ASN A 142 -14.20 33.37 -2.79
CA ASN A 142 -14.37 32.58 -4.00
C ASN A 142 -13.09 31.75 -4.22
N TRP A 143 -13.22 30.52 -4.70
CA TRP A 143 -12.13 29.57 -4.96
C TRP A 143 -11.97 29.23 -6.46
N ASN A 144 -12.39 30.12 -7.37
CA ASN A 144 -12.33 29.95 -8.83
C ASN A 144 -10.92 30.16 -9.44
N ASP A 145 -9.87 29.63 -8.81
CA ASP A 145 -8.49 29.70 -9.29
C ASP A 145 -7.79 28.33 -9.37
N ALA A 146 -8.50 27.26 -8.97
CA ALA A 146 -7.98 25.90 -8.87
C ALA A 146 -6.71 25.75 -8.00
N GLY A 147 -6.39 26.72 -7.15
CA GLY A 147 -5.23 26.70 -6.24
C GLY A 147 -5.39 25.81 -5.01
N TRP A 148 -6.29 24.82 -5.09
CA TRP A 148 -6.75 24.03 -3.96
C TRP A 148 -5.69 23.06 -3.46
N LYS A 149 -5.60 22.94 -2.13
CA LYS A 149 -4.80 21.89 -1.49
C LYS A 149 -5.66 20.65 -1.30
N PHE A 150 -5.18 19.50 -1.72
CA PHE A 150 -5.83 18.21 -1.51
C PHE A 150 -5.35 17.62 -0.20
N ILE A 151 -6.23 17.57 0.81
CA ILE A 151 -5.80 17.44 2.22
C ILE A 151 -6.10 16.08 2.84
N ARG A 152 -6.93 15.24 2.20
CA ARG A 152 -7.38 13.98 2.77
C ARG A 152 -8.01 13.05 1.73
N ASN A 153 -7.68 11.77 1.80
CA ASN A 153 -8.37 10.70 1.08
C ASN A 153 -9.85 10.63 1.55
N PRO A 154 -10.85 10.95 0.69
CA PRO A 154 -12.24 10.92 1.09
C PRO A 154 -12.79 9.50 1.30
N LEU A 155 -12.17 8.47 0.72
CA LEU A 155 -12.68 7.10 0.76
C LEU A 155 -12.64 6.49 2.18
N VAL A 156 -11.79 7.01 3.07
CA VAL A 156 -11.75 6.61 4.49
C VAL A 156 -12.92 7.18 5.32
N ASP A 157 -13.63 8.18 4.79
CA ASP A 157 -14.72 8.87 5.50
C ASP A 157 -16.11 8.51 4.93
N LEU A 158 -16.18 7.84 3.77
CA LEU A 158 -17.42 7.50 3.08
C LEU A 158 -18.19 6.37 3.79
N VAL A 159 -19.48 6.60 4.02
CA VAL A 159 -20.41 5.62 4.63
C VAL A 159 -21.73 5.53 3.86
N PRO A 160 -22.35 4.33 3.79
CA PRO A 160 -21.78 3.05 4.21
C PRO A 160 -20.65 2.63 3.27
N ASN A 161 -19.64 1.97 3.80
CA ASN A 161 -18.63 1.27 3.00
C ASN A 161 -18.79 -0.23 3.28
N THR A 162 -19.01 -1.02 2.23
CA THR A 162 -19.26 -2.47 2.30
C THR A 162 -18.09 -3.28 1.73
N ASP A 163 -16.91 -2.66 1.61
CA ASP A 163 -15.77 -3.33 1.01
C ASP A 163 -15.22 -4.44 1.91
N THR A 164 -15.04 -5.61 1.31
CA THR A 164 -14.47 -6.81 1.94
C THR A 164 -13.37 -7.43 1.11
N VAL A 165 -13.05 -6.81 -0.04
CA VAL A 165 -12.05 -7.31 -0.97
C VAL A 165 -10.67 -6.94 -0.43
N LYS A 166 -9.74 -7.87 -0.56
CA LYS A 166 -8.36 -7.66 -0.11
C LYS A 166 -7.52 -7.23 -1.30
N PRO A 167 -6.48 -6.41 -1.07
CA PRO A 167 -5.48 -6.13 -2.08
C PRO A 167 -4.89 -7.41 -2.69
N VAL A 168 -4.50 -7.32 -3.95
CA VAL A 168 -4.00 -8.44 -4.76
C VAL A 168 -2.52 -8.23 -5.08
N PHE A 169 -1.72 -9.25 -4.79
CA PHE A 169 -0.32 -9.33 -5.20
C PHE A 169 -0.18 -10.17 -6.47
N GLU A 170 0.32 -9.54 -7.51
CA GLU A 170 0.69 -10.19 -8.78
C GLU A 170 2.20 -10.39 -8.87
N SER A 171 2.63 -11.31 -9.74
CA SER A 171 4.05 -11.45 -10.03
C SER A 171 4.52 -10.25 -10.85
N THR A 172 5.69 -9.71 -10.51
CA THR A 172 6.40 -8.75 -11.36
C THR A 172 6.97 -9.38 -12.63
N GLY A 173 7.04 -10.72 -12.71
CA GLY A 173 7.67 -11.45 -13.82
C GLY A 173 9.20 -11.50 -13.76
N MET A 174 9.84 -10.75 -12.84
CA MET A 174 11.29 -10.60 -12.80
C MET A 174 12.00 -11.66 -11.94
N SER A 175 11.29 -12.36 -11.07
CA SER A 175 11.88 -13.29 -10.10
C SER A 175 11.07 -14.57 -10.05
N GLY A 176 11.49 -15.63 -10.75
CA GLY A 176 10.65 -16.81 -11.03
C GLY A 176 9.83 -17.37 -9.84
N SER A 177 10.41 -17.50 -8.65
CA SER A 177 9.71 -17.99 -7.44
C SER A 177 9.23 -16.90 -6.47
N CYS A 178 9.56 -15.63 -6.70
CA CYS A 178 9.18 -14.50 -5.85
C CYS A 178 8.29 -13.53 -6.63
N LYS A 179 7.18 -13.08 -6.04
CA LYS A 179 6.33 -12.10 -6.74
C LYS A 179 6.94 -10.70 -6.82
N PHE A 180 7.99 -10.43 -6.05
CA PHE A 180 8.67 -9.14 -6.00
C PHE A 180 9.82 -9.10 -7.00
N ALA A 181 10.17 -7.90 -7.47
CA ALA A 181 11.43 -7.65 -8.16
C ALA A 181 12.42 -6.98 -7.20
N PHE A 182 13.71 -7.20 -7.46
CA PHE A 182 14.80 -6.62 -6.70
C PHE A 182 15.72 -5.91 -7.68
N ARG A 183 16.14 -4.70 -7.36
CA ARG A 183 17.12 -3.97 -8.18
C ARG A 183 18.12 -3.25 -7.30
N SER A 184 19.30 -2.95 -7.84
CA SER A 184 20.20 -2.03 -7.18
C SER A 184 19.54 -0.65 -7.11
N ASN A 185 19.61 -0.01 -5.94
CA ASN A 185 18.92 1.24 -5.64
C ASN A 185 19.14 2.31 -6.72
N ASN A 186 18.05 2.92 -7.21
CA ASN A 186 18.05 3.97 -8.25
C ASN A 186 18.80 3.56 -9.53
N SER A 187 18.64 2.32 -9.96
CA SER A 187 19.23 1.81 -11.19
C SER A 187 18.24 0.90 -11.93
N SER A 188 18.50 0.62 -13.21
CA SER A 188 17.75 -0.40 -13.97
C SER A 188 18.41 -1.79 -13.93
N VAL A 189 19.25 -2.05 -12.91
CA VAL A 189 19.94 -3.33 -12.76
C VAL A 189 19.18 -4.22 -11.78
N TYR A 190 18.46 -5.20 -12.32
CA TYR A 190 17.71 -6.18 -11.55
C TYR A 190 18.63 -7.27 -10.99
N LEU A 191 18.38 -7.62 -9.74
CA LEU A 191 19.11 -8.63 -8.97
C LEU A 191 18.28 -9.90 -8.86
N SER A 192 18.97 -11.04 -8.85
CA SER A 192 18.34 -12.32 -8.52
C SER A 192 17.98 -12.34 -7.03
N PRO A 193 16.80 -12.87 -6.64
CA PRO A 193 16.45 -13.06 -5.24
C PRO A 193 17.46 -13.93 -4.47
N ASP A 194 18.23 -14.78 -5.15
CA ASP A 194 19.28 -15.61 -4.54
C ASP A 194 20.65 -14.93 -4.46
N SER A 195 20.74 -13.64 -4.80
CA SER A 195 22.00 -12.90 -4.90
C SER A 195 21.81 -11.38 -4.73
N LEU A 196 21.22 -10.98 -3.62
CA LEU A 196 21.04 -9.57 -3.26
C LEU A 196 22.30 -8.99 -2.61
N TYR A 197 22.70 -7.79 -3.00
CA TYR A 197 23.88 -7.12 -2.45
C TYR A 197 23.75 -5.60 -2.51
N GLY A 198 24.46 -4.91 -1.63
CA GLY A 198 24.42 -3.45 -1.52
C GLY A 198 23.06 -2.93 -1.07
N LYS A 199 22.70 -1.74 -1.58
CA LYS A 199 21.38 -1.13 -1.41
C LYS A 199 20.42 -1.67 -2.46
N VAL A 200 19.31 -2.24 -2.00
CA VAL A 200 18.33 -2.92 -2.84
C VAL A 200 16.98 -2.24 -2.74
N ASP A 201 16.42 -1.89 -3.89
CA ASP A 201 15.01 -1.53 -4.00
C ASP A 201 14.20 -2.80 -4.18
N VAL A 202 13.10 -2.92 -3.44
CA VAL A 202 12.14 -4.01 -3.62
C VAL A 202 10.87 -3.46 -4.25
N ILE A 203 10.45 -4.08 -5.34
CA ILE A 203 9.29 -3.65 -6.12
C ILE A 203 8.21 -4.71 -6.03
N ALA A 204 6.98 -4.29 -5.71
CA ALA A 204 5.83 -5.16 -5.64
C ALA A 204 4.75 -4.70 -6.62
N LYS A 205 4.22 -5.64 -7.43
CA LYS A 205 3.04 -5.39 -8.26
C LYS A 205 1.79 -5.64 -7.43
N ILE A 206 1.11 -4.57 -7.04
CA ILE A 206 -0.03 -4.63 -6.13
C ILE A 206 -1.15 -3.78 -6.71
N TYR A 207 -2.38 -4.24 -6.62
CA TYR A 207 -3.54 -3.39 -6.86
C TYR A 207 -4.62 -3.76 -5.85
N ASP A 208 -5.60 -2.89 -5.70
CA ASP A 208 -6.82 -3.21 -4.98
C ASP A 208 -8.03 -3.22 -5.91
N ARG A 209 -9.15 -3.75 -5.42
CA ARG A 209 -10.44 -3.65 -6.08
C ARG A 209 -11.47 -3.28 -5.05
N PHE A 210 -12.23 -2.23 -5.32
CA PHE A 210 -13.37 -1.93 -4.48
C PHE A 210 -14.40 -3.07 -4.55
N GLY A 211 -15.02 -3.39 -3.42
CA GLY A 211 -15.95 -4.51 -3.27
C GLY A 211 -17.22 -4.47 -4.15
N ILE A 212 -17.43 -3.39 -4.89
CA ILE A 212 -18.55 -3.21 -5.83
C ILE A 212 -17.99 -3.13 -7.25
N SER A 213 -18.33 -4.13 -8.07
CA SER A 213 -18.00 -4.20 -9.49
C SER A 213 -19.10 -3.53 -10.34
N TRP A 214 -18.70 -2.99 -11.50
CA TRP A 214 -19.61 -2.47 -12.52
C TRP A 214 -19.32 -3.01 -13.93
N GLY A 215 -18.49 -4.06 -14.02
CA GLY A 215 -18.27 -4.81 -15.24
C GLY A 215 -17.13 -4.31 -16.12
N TYR A 216 -16.21 -3.51 -15.56
CA TYR A 216 -15.05 -2.98 -16.28
C TYR A 216 -13.75 -3.41 -15.57
N PRO A 217 -13.24 -4.62 -15.84
CA PRO A 217 -12.13 -5.21 -15.10
C PRO A 217 -10.85 -4.37 -15.06
N THR A 218 -10.57 -3.59 -16.10
CA THR A 218 -9.42 -2.67 -16.13
C THR A 218 -9.60 -1.56 -15.09
N TYR A 219 -10.75 -0.89 -15.07
CA TYR A 219 -11.03 0.26 -14.19
C TYR A 219 -11.28 -0.15 -12.73
N GLU A 220 -11.65 -1.41 -12.52
CA GLU A 220 -11.81 -1.96 -11.18
C GLU A 220 -10.47 -2.20 -10.47
N ARG A 221 -9.33 -2.03 -11.15
CA ARG A 221 -7.99 -2.10 -10.55
C ARG A 221 -7.58 -0.70 -10.11
N ILE A 222 -7.61 -0.47 -8.80
CA ILE A 222 -7.26 0.81 -8.18
C ILE A 222 -5.99 0.70 -7.34
N GLY A 223 -5.41 1.84 -6.95
CA GLY A 223 -4.29 1.90 -6.02
C GLY A 223 -4.68 1.45 -4.60
N VAL A 224 -3.72 0.89 -3.85
CA VAL A 224 -3.91 0.49 -2.44
C VAL A 224 -3.81 1.69 -1.48
N TYR A 225 -4.34 1.56 -0.26
CA TYR A 225 -4.31 2.62 0.76
C TYR A 225 -3.01 2.67 1.57
N ARG A 226 -2.47 1.52 1.96
CA ARG A 226 -1.27 1.43 2.80
C ARG A 226 -0.41 0.23 2.45
N ILE A 227 0.90 0.45 2.43
CA ILE A 227 1.91 -0.61 2.25
C ILE A 227 2.88 -0.61 3.43
N LYS A 228 3.26 -1.79 3.89
CA LYS A 228 4.35 -2.02 4.85
C LYS A 228 5.27 -3.11 4.35
N TYR A 229 6.52 -3.10 4.78
CA TYR A 229 7.44 -4.21 4.59
C TYR A 229 8.15 -4.60 5.89
N GLU A 230 8.67 -5.82 5.93
CA GLU A 230 9.59 -6.28 6.98
C GLU A 230 10.58 -7.29 6.40
N VAL A 231 11.72 -7.41 7.05
CA VAL A 231 12.68 -8.50 6.83
C VAL A 231 12.81 -9.24 8.14
N LYS A 232 12.29 -10.48 8.20
CA LYS A 232 12.14 -11.21 9.46
C LYS A 232 13.46 -11.30 10.22
N GLY A 233 13.45 -10.80 11.46
CA GLY A 233 14.60 -10.80 12.36
C GLY A 233 15.64 -9.69 12.11
N VAL A 234 15.45 -8.85 11.08
CA VAL A 234 16.40 -7.81 10.68
C VAL A 234 15.74 -6.44 10.63
N VAL A 235 14.70 -6.30 9.80
CA VAL A 235 13.96 -5.04 9.64
C VAL A 235 12.57 -5.26 10.26
N PRO A 236 12.20 -4.51 11.32
CA PRO A 236 10.84 -4.60 11.88
C PRO A 236 9.80 -4.16 10.84
N PRO A 237 8.51 -4.38 11.07
CA PRO A 237 7.46 -3.81 10.23
C PRO A 237 7.62 -2.29 10.07
N THR A 238 8.00 -1.88 8.88
CA THR A 238 8.25 -0.49 8.49
C THR A 238 7.14 -0.04 7.56
N LEU A 239 6.64 1.18 7.76
CA LEU A 239 5.69 1.80 6.86
C LEU A 239 6.39 2.07 5.53
N SER A 240 5.80 1.63 4.41
CA SER A 240 6.22 2.04 3.06
C SER A 240 5.46 3.31 2.67
N PHE A 241 4.13 3.19 2.57
CA PHE A 241 3.28 4.29 2.12
C PHE A 241 1.96 4.30 2.89
N LEU A 242 1.43 5.50 3.13
CA LEU A 242 0.10 5.73 3.69
C LEU A 242 -0.60 6.84 2.90
N PHE A 243 -1.55 6.47 2.05
CA PHE A 243 -2.26 7.38 1.15
C PHE A 243 -3.51 7.94 1.83
N ARG A 244 -3.28 8.79 2.85
CA ARG A 244 -4.35 9.35 3.70
C ARG A 244 -4.43 10.85 3.68
N ASP A 245 -3.30 11.53 3.83
CA ASP A 245 -3.26 12.93 4.21
C ASP A 245 -2.96 13.83 3.01
N THR A 246 -2.32 14.98 3.23
CA THR A 246 -2.10 15.99 2.19
C THR A 246 -1.28 15.42 1.04
N LEU A 247 -1.74 15.66 -0.19
CA LEU A 247 -1.11 15.13 -1.39
C LEU A 247 -0.39 16.22 -2.18
N ASN A 248 0.90 15.98 -2.44
CA ASN A 248 1.67 16.74 -3.43
C ASN A 248 1.60 15.99 -4.77
N TYR A 249 0.53 16.25 -5.50
CA TYR A 249 0.01 15.32 -6.51
C TYR A 249 0.72 15.41 -7.87
N ASP A 250 1.26 16.58 -8.21
CA ASP A 250 1.90 16.91 -9.50
C ASP A 250 3.44 16.86 -9.42
N SER A 251 3.99 16.34 -8.33
CA SER A 251 5.43 16.22 -8.16
C SER A 251 5.95 14.95 -8.85
N TYR A 252 6.57 15.13 -10.02
CA TYR A 252 7.29 14.07 -10.73
C TYR A 252 8.22 13.26 -9.81
N GLY A 253 9.00 13.94 -8.96
CA GLY A 253 9.91 13.29 -8.03
C GLY A 253 9.22 12.41 -6.99
N ILE A 254 8.01 12.77 -6.54
CA ILE A 254 7.24 11.94 -5.58
C ILE A 254 6.59 10.75 -6.30
N VAL A 255 6.06 10.95 -7.52
CA VAL A 255 5.48 9.85 -8.31
C VAL A 255 6.47 8.69 -8.45
N TYR A 256 7.72 8.98 -8.83
CA TYR A 256 8.75 7.95 -9.04
C TYR A 256 9.52 7.55 -7.77
N THR A 257 9.28 8.21 -6.63
CA THR A 257 9.60 7.63 -5.32
C THR A 257 8.68 6.44 -5.02
N ILE A 258 7.40 6.57 -5.36
CA ILE A 258 6.37 5.57 -5.03
C ILE A 258 6.32 4.45 -6.08
N TYR A 259 6.27 4.83 -7.34
CA TYR A 259 5.96 3.95 -8.47
C TYR A 259 7.18 3.69 -9.34
N GLU A 260 7.35 2.42 -9.71
CA GLU A 260 8.39 1.99 -10.64
C GLU A 260 8.00 2.29 -12.08
N TYR A 261 8.99 2.77 -12.85
CA TYR A 261 8.87 2.99 -14.28
C TYR A 261 10.25 2.90 -14.95
N ASP A 262 10.52 1.77 -15.57
CA ASP A 262 11.69 1.55 -16.42
C ASP A 262 11.35 0.69 -17.66
N ASP A 263 12.35 0.20 -18.39
CA ASP A 263 12.12 -0.61 -19.59
C ASP A 263 11.51 -2.00 -19.31
N TYR A 264 11.48 -2.44 -18.05
CA TYR A 264 11.04 -3.77 -17.63
C TYR A 264 9.74 -3.74 -16.84
N LEU A 265 9.63 -2.80 -15.90
CA LEU A 265 8.48 -2.62 -15.01
C LEU A 265 7.94 -1.21 -15.19
N GLN A 266 6.77 -1.11 -15.82
CA GLN A 266 6.12 0.17 -16.09
C GLN A 266 4.81 0.25 -15.33
N THR A 267 4.74 1.20 -14.40
CA THR A 267 3.46 1.57 -13.82
C THR A 267 2.58 2.20 -14.89
N HIS A 268 1.36 1.68 -15.03
CA HIS A 268 0.34 2.20 -15.93
C HIS A 268 -0.92 2.54 -15.14
N GLY A 269 -1.48 3.71 -15.44
CA GLY A 269 -2.71 4.20 -14.84
C GLY A 269 -3.53 4.97 -15.87
N ASN A 270 -4.04 4.26 -16.86
CA ASN A 270 -4.81 4.86 -17.96
C ASN A 270 -6.05 4.04 -18.31
N TYR A 271 -6.71 4.38 -19.42
CA TYR A 271 -7.97 3.74 -19.81
C TYR A 271 -7.80 2.32 -20.40
N ASP A 272 -6.59 1.96 -20.81
CA ASP A 272 -6.31 0.69 -21.47
C ASP A 272 -5.60 -0.29 -20.52
N GLN A 273 -4.83 0.22 -19.55
CA GLN A 273 -4.00 -0.57 -18.66
C GLN A 273 -3.86 0.06 -17.26
N ARG A 274 -3.96 -0.79 -16.24
CA ARG A 274 -3.85 -0.45 -14.81
C ARG A 274 -2.95 -1.46 -14.11
N ASP A 275 -1.68 -1.12 -14.00
CA ASP A 275 -0.67 -1.96 -13.37
C ASP A 275 0.20 -1.09 -12.47
N PHE A 276 0.18 -1.37 -11.16
CA PHE A 276 0.88 -0.54 -10.19
C PHE A 276 2.06 -1.30 -9.59
N TYR A 277 3.26 -0.78 -9.83
CA TYR A 277 4.50 -1.33 -9.31
C TYR A 277 5.02 -0.38 -8.22
N TYR A 278 4.91 -0.77 -6.96
CA TYR A 278 5.33 0.05 -5.83
C TYR A 278 6.77 -0.26 -5.43
N ILE A 279 7.60 0.77 -5.26
CA ILE A 279 8.96 0.65 -4.71
C ILE A 279 8.87 0.67 -3.18
N VAL A 280 8.65 -0.49 -2.56
CA VAL A 280 8.22 -0.58 -1.15
C VAL A 280 9.30 -0.18 -0.13
N THR A 281 10.54 -0.03 -0.56
CA THR A 281 11.69 0.35 0.28
C THR A 281 12.07 1.83 0.19
N ASN A 282 11.41 2.60 -0.67
CA ASN A 282 11.70 4.02 -0.90
C ASN A 282 10.94 4.93 0.08
N THR A 283 11.21 4.78 1.37
CA THR A 283 10.71 5.67 2.43
C THR A 283 11.49 5.44 3.73
N ASP A 284 11.45 6.41 4.64
CA ASP A 284 11.88 6.23 6.02
C ASP A 284 10.75 5.90 7.00
N GLY A 285 9.52 5.77 6.51
CA GLY A 285 8.37 5.28 7.27
C GLY A 285 7.74 6.31 8.19
N ASP A 286 7.96 7.61 7.95
CA ASP A 286 7.39 8.71 8.73
C ASP A 286 5.95 9.11 8.33
N SER A 287 5.39 8.43 7.32
CA SER A 287 4.06 8.63 6.70
C SER A 287 3.92 9.80 5.73
N THR A 288 4.94 10.63 5.58
CA THR A 288 5.06 11.60 4.48
C THR A 288 5.86 10.94 3.36
N VAL A 289 5.64 11.38 2.12
CA VAL A 289 6.47 10.95 1.00
C VAL A 289 7.12 12.18 0.39
N GLU A 290 8.45 12.18 0.35
CA GLU A 290 9.24 13.23 -0.27
C GLU A 290 10.16 12.67 -1.36
N THR A 291 10.61 13.54 -2.27
CA THR A 291 11.57 13.11 -3.31
C THR A 291 12.86 12.55 -2.72
N SER A 292 13.28 12.97 -1.52
CA SER A 292 14.46 12.42 -0.84
C SER A 292 14.31 10.95 -0.42
N ASP A 293 13.08 10.46 -0.31
CA ASP A 293 12.82 9.06 0.03
C ASP A 293 13.25 8.09 -1.06
N SER A 294 13.39 8.55 -2.30
CA SER A 294 14.00 7.78 -3.39
C SER A 294 15.42 7.29 -3.06
N LEU A 295 16.12 7.90 -2.10
CA LEU A 295 17.45 7.48 -1.66
C LEU A 295 17.41 6.34 -0.63
N ARG A 296 16.23 6.03 -0.08
CA ARG A 296 16.01 4.92 0.85
C ARG A 296 16.01 3.61 0.09
N ALA A 297 16.43 2.55 0.76
CA ALA A 297 16.51 1.22 0.21
C ALA A 297 16.75 0.24 1.35
N TRP A 298 16.58 -1.06 1.08
CA TRP A 298 17.06 -2.08 1.98
C TRP A 298 18.58 -2.24 1.83
N ASP A 299 19.34 -1.82 2.83
CA ASP A 299 20.80 -1.96 2.85
C ASP A 299 21.20 -3.37 3.32
N THR A 300 21.51 -4.24 2.36
CA THR A 300 21.97 -5.60 2.63
C THR A 300 23.46 -5.66 2.98
N ALA A 301 24.25 -4.62 2.69
CA ALA A 301 25.71 -4.64 2.85
C ALA A 301 26.17 -4.72 4.31
N THR A 302 25.26 -4.47 5.25
CA THR A 302 25.51 -4.60 6.69
C THR A 302 25.09 -5.96 7.25
N LEU A 303 24.41 -6.78 6.44
CA LEU A 303 23.88 -8.07 6.86
C LEU A 303 24.87 -9.20 6.55
N PRO A 304 24.91 -10.24 7.40
CA PRO A 304 25.48 -11.52 7.05
C PRO A 304 24.95 -12.05 5.71
N ASP A 305 25.79 -12.75 4.96
CA ASP A 305 25.34 -13.52 3.80
C ASP A 305 24.48 -14.69 4.28
N GLY A 306 23.24 -14.77 3.80
CA GLY A 306 22.28 -15.72 4.33
C GLY A 306 20.89 -15.61 3.72
N GLU A 307 20.00 -16.51 4.12
CA GLU A 307 18.60 -16.50 3.70
C GLU A 307 17.76 -15.62 4.63
N TYR A 308 16.91 -14.79 4.06
CA TYR A 308 16.00 -13.89 4.77
C TYR A 308 14.59 -14.00 4.18
N TRP A 309 13.58 -13.81 5.02
CA TRP A 309 12.19 -13.66 4.56
C TRP A 309 11.86 -12.19 4.41
N PHE A 310 11.68 -11.74 3.18
CA PHE A 310 11.12 -10.44 2.86
C PHE A 310 9.60 -10.55 2.79
N VAL A 311 8.88 -9.68 3.50
CA VAL A 311 7.42 -9.71 3.58
C VAL A 311 6.88 -8.33 3.24
N VAL A 312 5.85 -8.29 2.41
CA VAL A 312 5.08 -7.08 2.10
C VAL A 312 3.65 -7.27 2.56
N GLN A 313 3.09 -6.23 3.17
CA GLN A 313 1.68 -6.13 3.52
C GLN A 313 1.06 -4.96 2.77
N ALA A 314 -0.10 -5.19 2.16
CA ALA A 314 -0.96 -4.15 1.62
C ALA A 314 -2.31 -4.14 2.34
N GLU A 315 -2.90 -2.96 2.48
CA GLU A 315 -4.17 -2.68 3.15
C GLU A 315 -4.96 -1.66 2.30
N ASP A 316 -6.27 -1.84 2.19
CA ASP A 316 -7.22 -0.89 1.57
C ASP A 316 -7.75 0.12 2.59
N GLU A 317 -8.62 1.04 2.17
CA GLU A 317 -9.21 2.07 3.05
C GLU A 317 -10.14 1.50 4.13
N HIS A 318 -10.61 0.25 3.98
CA HIS A 318 -11.52 -0.41 4.92
C HIS A 318 -10.79 -1.37 5.89
N GLY A 319 -9.46 -1.48 5.79
CA GLY A 319 -8.65 -2.32 6.65
C GLY A 319 -8.58 -3.80 6.21
N ASN A 320 -8.99 -4.13 4.98
CA ASN A 320 -8.79 -5.44 4.39
C ASN A 320 -7.30 -5.60 4.05
N ILE A 321 -6.67 -6.62 4.65
CA ILE A 321 -5.22 -6.81 4.57
C ILE A 321 -4.86 -8.06 3.77
N LYS A 322 -3.86 -7.92 2.89
CA LYS A 322 -3.15 -9.04 2.24
C LYS A 322 -1.65 -8.95 2.53
N ARG A 323 -1.02 -10.11 2.69
CA ARG A 323 0.44 -10.26 2.75
C ARG A 323 0.93 -11.20 1.67
N ASP A 324 2.13 -10.94 1.19
CA ASP A 324 2.93 -11.87 0.40
C ASP A 324 4.38 -11.83 0.89
N SER A 325 5.15 -12.88 0.61
CA SER A 325 6.51 -13.00 1.12
C SER A 325 7.35 -13.89 0.23
N CYS A 326 8.66 -13.65 0.20
CA CYS A 326 9.59 -14.57 -0.45
C CYS A 326 10.90 -14.74 0.32
N LEU A 327 11.50 -15.90 0.14
CA LEU A 327 12.84 -16.19 0.62
C LEU A 327 13.84 -15.56 -0.34
N VAL A 328 14.76 -14.77 0.21
CA VAL A 328 15.82 -14.09 -0.54
C VAL A 328 17.16 -14.38 0.11
N ARG A 329 18.25 -14.19 -0.63
CA ARG A 329 19.61 -14.45 -0.16
C ARG A 329 20.51 -13.25 -0.38
N THR A 330 21.16 -12.79 0.68
CA THR A 330 22.20 -11.76 0.61
C THR A 330 23.55 -12.40 0.25
N LYS A 331 24.34 -11.70 -0.57
CA LYS A 331 25.69 -12.09 -1.04
C LYS A 331 26.60 -10.87 -1.13
N ASN A 332 26.93 -10.31 0.00
CA ASN A 332 27.82 -9.16 0.15
C ASN A 332 29.29 -9.56 0.44
N GLY A 333 29.57 -10.86 0.60
CA GLY A 333 30.86 -11.34 1.08
C GLY A 333 31.01 -11.16 2.61
N ASN A 334 29.92 -10.83 3.29
CA ASN A 334 29.89 -10.74 4.74
C ASN A 334 29.73 -12.14 5.29
N SER A 335 30.81 -12.71 5.83
CA SER A 335 30.71 -13.93 6.61
C SER A 335 29.64 -13.75 7.67
N ALA A 336 28.64 -14.63 7.71
CA ALA A 336 27.92 -14.81 8.95
C ALA A 336 28.96 -15.08 10.04
N ALA A 337 28.83 -14.42 11.19
CA ALA A 337 29.58 -14.83 12.37
C ALA A 337 29.10 -16.26 12.70
N GLU A 338 29.72 -17.26 12.06
CA GLU A 338 29.65 -18.63 12.48
C GLU A 338 30.46 -18.72 13.79
N GLU A 339 29.83 -18.38 14.91
CA GLU A 339 30.19 -19.06 16.15
C GLU A 339 29.69 -20.50 16.04
N GLY A 340 30.43 -21.34 15.30
CA GLY A 340 30.15 -22.76 15.14
C GLY A 340 31.01 -23.41 14.06
N PRO A 341 31.63 -24.58 14.32
CA PRO A 341 32.50 -25.23 13.34
C PRO A 341 31.69 -25.95 12.25
N GLY A 342 31.72 -25.41 11.03
CA GLY A 342 31.66 -26.16 9.76
C GLY A 342 30.30 -26.74 9.31
N LEU A 343 30.10 -26.73 7.99
CA LEU A 343 28.88 -27.07 7.24
C LEU A 343 28.25 -28.45 7.56
N PRO A 344 26.90 -28.59 7.51
CA PRO A 344 26.19 -29.83 7.78
C PRO A 344 26.10 -30.80 6.57
N VAL A 345 26.17 -32.11 6.83
CA VAL A 345 26.01 -33.24 5.87
C VAL A 345 24.69 -34.01 6.06
N PHE A 346 23.65 -33.44 6.69
CA PHE A 346 22.35 -34.13 6.78
C PHE A 346 21.19 -33.17 6.50
N GLN A 347 20.56 -33.36 5.34
CA GLN A 347 19.25 -32.83 5.03
C GLN A 347 18.22 -33.87 5.49
N LEU A 348 17.51 -33.58 6.58
CA LEU A 348 16.25 -34.23 6.91
C LEU A 348 15.20 -33.13 6.88
N GLY A 349 14.07 -33.39 6.20
CA GLY A 349 13.01 -32.41 6.00
C GLY A 349 12.46 -31.81 7.30
N PRO A 350 11.67 -30.73 7.22
CA PRO A 350 11.15 -30.04 8.40
C PRO A 350 10.31 -31.01 9.26
N THR A 351 10.80 -31.33 10.45
CA THR A 351 10.00 -32.04 11.46
C THR A 351 9.02 -31.03 12.05
N VAL A 352 7.74 -31.18 11.71
CA VAL A 352 6.64 -30.40 12.29
C VAL A 352 6.20 -31.05 13.60
N PHE A 353 6.15 -30.31 14.70
CA PHE A 353 5.65 -30.83 15.99
C PHE A 353 4.79 -29.78 16.73
N LYS A 354 3.79 -30.26 17.48
CA LYS A 354 2.81 -29.43 18.18
C LYS A 354 3.14 -29.10 19.64
N THR A 355 3.95 -29.91 20.32
CA THR A 355 4.14 -29.78 21.78
C THR A 355 5.60 -29.91 22.20
N ALA A 356 6.20 -31.09 22.03
CA ALA A 356 7.61 -31.32 22.31
C ALA A 356 8.17 -32.42 21.42
N SER A 357 9.42 -32.25 21.01
CA SER A 357 10.23 -33.29 20.35
C SER A 357 11.30 -33.80 21.30
N TRP A 358 11.90 -34.94 20.97
CA TRP A 358 12.94 -35.55 21.78
C TRP A 358 14.12 -35.89 20.88
N VAL A 359 15.33 -35.67 21.38
CA VAL A 359 16.56 -36.08 20.70
C VAL A 359 17.39 -36.94 21.62
N LYS A 360 17.89 -38.06 21.11
CA LYS A 360 18.91 -38.88 21.77
C LYS A 360 20.26 -38.66 21.09
N THR A 361 21.28 -38.44 21.89
CA THR A 361 22.66 -38.28 21.46
C THR A 361 23.54 -39.26 22.23
N PRO A 362 24.68 -39.68 21.67
CA PRO A 362 25.73 -40.32 22.45
C PRO A 362 26.10 -39.48 23.69
N SER A 363 26.48 -40.17 24.78
CA SER A 363 26.74 -39.53 26.08
C SER A 363 27.99 -38.64 26.10
N ASP A 364 28.88 -38.83 25.13
CA ASP A 364 30.10 -38.04 24.92
C ASP A 364 29.88 -36.78 24.07
N TRP A 365 28.67 -36.57 23.55
CA TRP A 365 28.36 -35.40 22.72
C TRP A 365 28.03 -34.17 23.59
N PRO A 366 28.35 -32.95 23.12
CA PRO A 366 27.94 -31.74 23.81
C PRO A 366 26.41 -31.61 23.84
N GLU A 367 25.91 -30.91 24.85
CA GLU A 367 24.48 -30.61 24.99
C GLU A 367 23.93 -29.90 23.75
N PRO A 368 22.77 -30.33 23.21
CA PRO A 368 22.12 -29.65 22.11
C PRO A 368 21.78 -28.19 22.45
N ALA A 369 21.94 -27.31 21.47
CA ALA A 369 21.53 -25.91 21.60
C ALA A 369 20.40 -25.61 20.61
N LEU A 370 19.37 -24.89 21.06
CA LEU A 370 18.27 -24.46 20.21
C LEU A 370 18.49 -22.99 19.83
N TYR A 371 18.19 -22.64 18.58
CA TYR A 371 18.26 -21.29 18.06
C TYR A 371 16.94 -20.94 17.37
N ASP A 372 16.52 -19.68 17.46
CA ASP A 372 15.38 -19.19 16.71
C ASP A 372 15.76 -18.83 15.26
N ALA A 373 14.77 -18.41 14.47
CA ALA A 373 14.98 -18.02 13.08
C ALA A 373 15.92 -16.83 12.87
N SER A 374 16.22 -16.05 13.92
CA SER A 374 17.19 -14.95 13.88
C SER A 374 18.62 -15.39 14.23
N GLY A 375 18.83 -16.67 14.55
CA GLY A 375 20.13 -17.20 14.98
C GLY A 375 20.44 -16.93 16.46
N LYS A 376 19.50 -16.40 17.23
CA LYS A 376 19.66 -16.21 18.68
C LYS A 376 19.39 -17.52 19.41
N ARG A 377 20.19 -17.80 20.44
CA ARG A 377 19.98 -18.98 21.30
C ARG A 377 18.62 -18.87 21.99
N ALA A 378 17.77 -19.87 21.76
CA ALA A 378 16.43 -19.96 22.29
C ALA A 378 16.39 -20.91 23.51
N GLU A 379 15.47 -20.64 24.43
CA GLU A 379 15.12 -21.57 25.50
C GLU A 379 14.32 -22.76 24.96
N GLY A 380 14.27 -23.86 25.71
CA GLY A 380 13.46 -25.03 25.34
C GLY A 380 14.23 -26.34 25.14
N VAL A 381 15.52 -26.38 25.45
CA VAL A 381 16.25 -27.65 25.60
C VAL A 381 16.31 -28.01 27.08
N SER A 382 15.93 -29.23 27.43
CA SER A 382 16.06 -29.76 28.79
C SER A 382 16.55 -31.21 28.76
N GLN A 383 17.57 -31.52 29.57
CA GLN A 383 18.08 -32.87 29.70
C GLN A 383 17.16 -33.71 30.58
N LEU A 384 16.85 -34.93 30.14
CA LEU A 384 15.99 -35.87 30.86
C LEU A 384 16.78 -37.03 31.46
N ALA A 385 17.80 -37.46 30.72
CA ALA A 385 18.75 -38.49 31.08
C ALA A 385 20.06 -38.24 30.31
N THR A 386 21.13 -38.94 30.68
CA THR A 386 22.40 -38.91 29.95
C THR A 386 22.15 -39.21 28.46
N GLY A 387 22.51 -38.26 27.58
CA GLY A 387 22.30 -38.40 26.14
C GLY A 387 20.85 -38.31 25.67
N SER A 388 19.90 -37.79 26.46
CA SER A 388 18.49 -37.66 26.06
C SER A 388 17.93 -36.29 26.46
N TYR A 389 17.42 -35.55 25.47
CA TYR A 389 16.96 -34.17 25.62
C TYR A 389 15.54 -33.98 25.09
N ARG A 390 14.74 -33.18 25.80
CA ARG A 390 13.44 -32.67 25.37
C ARG A 390 13.62 -31.30 24.72
N ILE A 391 12.99 -31.12 23.56
CA ILE A 391 12.96 -29.89 22.78
C ILE A 391 11.53 -29.36 22.78
N ALA A 392 11.30 -28.28 23.52
CA ALA A 392 10.01 -27.62 23.69
C ALA A 392 10.23 -26.10 23.65
N PRO A 393 10.28 -25.51 22.45
CA PRO A 393 10.39 -24.06 22.31
C PRO A 393 9.18 -23.37 22.97
N PRO A 394 9.35 -22.14 23.52
CA PRO A 394 8.31 -21.49 24.30
C PRO A 394 7.15 -20.93 23.47
N ARG A 395 7.31 -20.82 22.13
CA ARG A 395 6.32 -20.25 21.22
C ARG A 395 6.34 -20.99 19.86
N PRO A 396 5.23 -21.00 19.11
CA PRO A 396 5.23 -21.47 17.73
C PRO A 396 6.22 -20.67 16.87
N GLY A 397 6.88 -21.34 15.93
CA GLY A 397 7.90 -20.72 15.08
C GLY A 397 8.86 -21.70 14.41
N VAL A 398 9.79 -21.15 13.63
CA VAL A 398 10.91 -21.90 13.05
C VAL A 398 12.09 -21.85 14.01
N TYR A 399 12.62 -23.02 14.34
CA TYR A 399 13.76 -23.20 15.21
C TYR A 399 14.83 -24.07 14.53
N PHE A 400 16.05 -23.97 15.03
CA PHE A 400 17.19 -24.76 14.60
C PHE A 400 17.84 -25.41 15.80
N LEU A 401 17.78 -26.75 15.86
CA LEU A 401 18.47 -27.52 16.89
C LEU A 401 19.88 -27.87 16.41
N VAL A 402 20.89 -27.47 17.16
CA VAL A 402 22.30 -27.79 16.93
C VAL A 402 22.70 -28.97 17.81
N VAL A 403 23.15 -30.06 17.18
CA VAL A 403 23.66 -31.27 17.85
C VAL A 403 25.02 -31.60 17.26
N LYS A 404 26.09 -31.55 18.07
CA LYS A 404 27.48 -31.78 17.63
C LYS A 404 27.81 -31.00 16.34
N GLY A 405 27.53 -29.70 16.34
CA GLY A 405 27.74 -28.80 15.19
C GLY A 405 26.75 -28.95 14.04
N LYS A 406 25.84 -29.93 14.06
CA LYS A 406 24.85 -30.15 12.99
C LYS A 406 23.53 -29.46 13.30
N ARG A 407 22.96 -28.73 12.34
CA ARG A 407 21.65 -28.04 12.46
C ARG A 407 20.51 -28.92 11.94
N LEU A 408 19.42 -29.00 12.71
CA LEU A 408 18.16 -29.62 12.35
C LEU A 408 17.06 -28.54 12.35
N LYS A 409 16.36 -28.37 11.22
CA LYS A 409 15.25 -27.42 11.12
C LYS A 409 14.00 -28.00 11.78
N LEU A 410 13.42 -27.23 12.68
CA LEU A 410 12.27 -27.57 13.50
C LEU A 410 11.15 -26.56 13.21
N LEU A 411 9.95 -27.04 12.90
CA LEU A 411 8.76 -26.20 12.78
C LEU A 411 7.81 -26.51 13.93
N MET A 412 7.67 -25.57 14.86
CA MET A 412 6.67 -25.65 15.93
C MET A 412 5.41 -24.93 15.47
N THR A 413 4.30 -25.65 15.40
CA THR A 413 2.98 -25.09 15.11
C THR A 413 2.14 -25.07 16.38
N GLU A 414 1.07 -24.27 16.37
CA GLU A 414 0.03 -24.31 17.41
C GLU A 414 -0.61 -25.70 17.60
#